data_AF-A0A7D6ZHN2-F1
#
_entry.id   AF-A0A7D6ZHN2-F1
#
_cell.length_a   1.000
_cell.length_b   1.000
_cell.length_c   1.000
_cell.angle_alpha   90.00
_cell.angle_beta   90.00
_cell.angle_gamma   90.00
#
_symmetry.space_group_name_H-M   'P 1'
#
loop_
_entity.id
_entity.type
_entity.pdbx_description
1 polymer ?
#
loop_
_entity_poly.entity_id
_entity_poly.type
_entity_poly.pdbx_seq_one_letter_code
_entity_poly.pdbx_strand_id
1 'polypeptide(L)'
;MSRQVGKAGLAQVVHALTDPRFGVCFDNVEWMELAKPVVALGGDWPAALALAAMTSIRRPSVDQAVRHLRVQSGQDMGALPAPGFWDAVCGLVGRSWRLGILDEFTATVRLDRVWWHIRDHEPQDRAEELIWEGMACFELDHFVDMDMTNRALALLVEADQLIPDNAVDTAFCETVLETFL
;
A
#
# COMPACT_ATOMS: atom_id res chain seq x y z
N MET A 1 -9.24 22.24 -11.01
CA MET A 1 -9.86 21.50 -9.87
C MET A 1 -9.48 20.01 -9.83
N SER A 2 -9.18 19.35 -10.96
CA SER A 2 -8.85 17.90 -10.99
C SER A 2 -7.52 17.50 -10.30
N ARG A 3 -6.44 18.31 -10.38
CA ARG A 3 -5.15 17.99 -9.74
C ARG A 3 -5.16 17.94 -8.20
N GLN A 4 -5.99 18.76 -7.56
CA GLN A 4 -6.01 18.89 -6.11
C GLN A 4 -6.73 17.71 -5.44
N VAL A 5 -7.72 17.14 -6.12
CA VAL A 5 -8.44 15.92 -5.68
C VAL A 5 -7.53 14.69 -5.82
N GLY A 6 -6.76 14.58 -6.91
CA GLY A 6 -5.78 13.49 -7.08
C GLY A 6 -4.68 13.49 -6.01
N LYS A 7 -4.16 14.66 -5.64
CA LYS A 7 -3.13 14.78 -4.59
C LYS A 7 -3.64 14.36 -3.22
N ALA A 8 -4.87 14.74 -2.86
CA ALA A 8 -5.47 14.37 -1.58
C ALA A 8 -5.72 12.85 -1.49
N GLY A 9 -6.13 12.22 -2.58
CA GLY A 9 -6.29 10.77 -2.65
C GLY A 9 -4.95 10.02 -2.53
N LEU A 10 -3.93 10.48 -3.25
CA LEU A 10 -2.56 9.96 -3.10
C LEU A 10 -2.06 10.13 -1.66
N ALA A 11 -2.37 11.27 -1.02
CA ALA A 11 -2.00 11.54 0.37
C ALA A 11 -2.63 10.52 1.33
N GLN A 12 -3.90 10.13 1.14
CA GLN A 12 -4.55 9.09 1.94
C GLN A 12 -3.81 7.76 1.85
N VAL A 13 -3.46 7.32 0.63
CA VAL A 13 -2.76 6.05 0.39
C VAL A 13 -1.35 6.08 0.99
N VAL A 14 -0.57 7.13 0.70
CA VAL A 14 0.80 7.28 1.22
C VAL A 14 0.80 7.41 2.74
N HIS A 15 -0.18 8.12 3.32
CA HIS A 15 -0.32 8.20 4.77
C HIS A 15 -0.60 6.83 5.38
N ALA A 16 -1.47 6.02 4.78
CA ALA A 16 -1.75 4.67 5.26
C ALA A 16 -0.51 3.76 5.18
N LEU A 17 0.20 3.74 4.05
CA LEU A 17 1.39 2.90 3.85
C LEU A 17 2.58 3.27 4.74
N THR A 18 2.65 4.53 5.18
CA THR A 18 3.73 5.01 6.07
C THR A 18 3.41 4.81 7.55
N ASP A 19 2.42 4.00 7.91
CA ASP A 19 2.10 3.68 9.31
C ASP A 19 3.29 3.01 10.01
N PRO A 20 3.81 3.60 11.11
CA PRO A 20 5.02 3.11 11.76
C PRO A 20 4.87 1.73 12.40
N ARG A 21 3.65 1.24 12.63
CA ARG A 21 3.40 -0.13 13.10
C ARG A 21 3.89 -1.14 12.06
N PHE A 22 3.62 -0.85 10.80
CA PHE A 22 3.95 -1.70 9.65
C PHE A 22 5.26 -1.30 8.96
N GLY A 23 6.19 -0.71 9.70
CA GLY A 23 7.43 -0.16 9.15
C GLY A 23 8.43 -1.19 8.59
N VAL A 24 8.18 -2.49 8.73
CA VAL A 24 9.01 -3.56 8.15
C VAL A 24 8.41 -4.19 6.89
N CYS A 25 7.16 -3.84 6.57
CA CYS A 25 6.51 -4.20 5.31
C CYS A 25 7.24 -3.62 4.09
N PHE A 26 7.97 -2.52 4.32
CA PHE A 26 8.74 -1.84 3.30
C PHE A 26 10.15 -1.62 3.84
N ASP A 27 11.14 -2.23 3.20
CA ASP A 27 12.54 -2.01 3.46
C ASP A 27 13.01 -0.63 2.96
N ASN A 28 14.27 -0.29 3.23
CA ASN A 28 14.77 1.03 2.89
C ASN A 28 14.97 1.26 1.37
N VAL A 29 15.25 0.21 0.60
CA VAL A 29 15.35 0.27 -0.87
C VAL A 29 13.98 0.46 -1.46
N GLU A 30 13.03 -0.30 -0.96
CA GLU A 30 11.62 -0.30 -1.33
C GLU A 30 10.99 1.08 -1.15
N TRP A 31 11.24 1.75 -0.01
CA TRP A 31 10.80 3.15 0.18
C TRP A 31 11.43 4.13 -0.82
N MET A 32 12.68 3.93 -1.21
CA MET A 32 13.35 4.78 -2.20
C MET A 32 12.75 4.59 -3.59
N GLU A 33 12.42 3.36 -3.97
CA GLU A 33 11.78 3.05 -5.25
C GLU A 33 10.33 3.55 -5.28
N LEU A 34 9.54 3.28 -4.23
CA LEU A 34 8.14 3.73 -4.12
C LEU A 34 8.00 5.27 -4.15
N ALA A 35 9.00 6.01 -3.68
CA ALA A 35 8.97 7.47 -3.73
C ALA A 35 8.96 8.02 -5.18
N LYS A 36 9.48 7.29 -6.16
CA LYS A 36 9.51 7.74 -7.56
C LYS A 36 8.12 7.86 -8.18
N PRO A 37 7.24 6.82 -8.16
CA PRO A 37 5.87 6.97 -8.63
C PRO A 37 5.03 7.92 -7.76
N VAL A 38 5.31 8.03 -6.45
CA VAL A 38 4.68 9.07 -5.60
C VAL A 38 4.92 10.47 -6.15
N VAL A 39 6.17 10.80 -6.48
CA VAL A 39 6.53 12.10 -7.07
C VAL A 39 5.89 12.28 -8.45
N ALA A 40 5.90 11.23 -9.29
CA ALA A 40 5.30 11.27 -10.63
C ALA A 40 3.79 11.57 -10.60
N LEU A 41 3.07 11.06 -9.59
CA LEU A 41 1.65 11.31 -9.36
C LEU A 41 1.35 12.70 -8.76
N GLY A 42 2.37 13.53 -8.52
CA GLY A 42 2.22 14.87 -7.97
C GLY A 42 2.34 14.94 -6.43
N GLY A 43 2.83 13.88 -5.79
CA GLY A 43 3.27 13.88 -4.40
C GLY A 43 4.60 14.64 -4.25
N ASP A 44 4.57 15.96 -4.42
CA ASP A 44 5.72 16.87 -4.35
C ASP A 44 6.19 17.17 -2.92
N TRP A 45 5.94 16.25 -1.99
CA TRP A 45 6.37 16.39 -0.60
C TRP A 45 7.90 16.36 -0.51
N PRO A 46 8.52 17.25 0.28
CA PRO A 46 9.98 17.28 0.43
C PRO A 46 10.59 15.93 0.82
N ALA A 47 9.90 15.12 1.62
CA ALA A 47 10.35 13.79 1.98
C ALA A 47 10.30 12.78 0.82
N ALA A 48 9.25 12.81 -0.01
CA ALA A 48 9.14 11.96 -1.20
C ALA A 48 10.23 12.33 -2.23
N LEU A 49 10.43 13.63 -2.48
CA LEU A 49 11.50 14.11 -3.36
C LEU A 49 12.88 13.69 -2.86
N ALA A 50 13.12 13.78 -1.55
CA ALA A 50 14.38 13.34 -0.94
C ALA A 50 14.58 11.84 -1.13
N LEU A 51 13.59 11.01 -0.79
CA LEU A 51 13.64 9.55 -0.96
C LEU A 51 13.90 9.14 -2.41
N ALA A 52 13.17 9.72 -3.37
CA ALA A 52 13.33 9.42 -4.79
C ALA A 52 14.70 9.81 -5.36
N ALA A 53 15.38 10.78 -4.73
CA ALA A 53 16.72 11.23 -5.11
C ALA A 53 17.85 10.50 -4.36
N MET A 54 17.56 9.66 -3.37
CA MET A 54 18.58 8.94 -2.62
C MET A 54 19.30 7.92 -3.51
N THR A 55 20.62 7.87 -3.39
CA THR A 55 21.48 6.91 -4.10
C THR A 55 22.16 5.92 -3.13
N SER A 56 21.89 6.04 -1.83
CA SER A 56 22.51 5.22 -0.79
C SER A 56 21.54 4.92 0.35
N ILE A 57 21.54 3.66 0.77
CA ILE A 57 20.66 3.11 1.81
C ILE A 57 21.28 3.37 3.18
N ARG A 58 21.16 4.60 3.70
CA ARG A 58 21.50 4.89 5.10
C ARG A 58 20.22 4.82 5.93
N ARG A 59 20.00 3.71 6.63
CA ARG A 59 18.74 3.41 7.35
C ARG A 59 18.19 4.60 8.18
N PRO A 60 18.98 5.27 9.04
CA PRO A 60 18.43 6.37 9.84
C PRO A 60 17.88 7.53 9.01
N SER A 61 18.44 7.76 7.82
CA SER A 61 17.99 8.82 6.91
C SER A 61 16.74 8.45 6.12
N VAL A 62 16.58 7.18 5.76
CA VAL A 62 15.37 6.69 5.08
C VAL A 62 14.21 6.63 6.06
N ASP A 63 14.39 6.02 7.25
CA ASP A 63 13.36 5.98 8.30
C ASP A 63 12.88 7.39 8.68
N GLN A 64 13.81 8.35 8.77
CA GLN A 64 13.46 9.74 9.06
C GLN A 64 12.65 10.36 7.92
N ALA A 65 13.03 10.11 6.66
CA ALA A 65 12.29 10.60 5.52
C ALA A 65 10.89 9.98 5.43
N VAL A 66 10.73 8.68 5.69
CA VAL A 66 9.42 8.01 5.76
C VAL A 66 8.54 8.62 6.86
N ARG A 67 9.09 8.89 8.06
CA ARG A 67 8.35 9.60 9.12
C ARG A 67 7.92 11.00 8.70
N HIS A 68 8.77 11.76 8.02
CA HIS A 68 8.41 13.07 7.50
C HIS A 68 7.35 12.97 6.39
N LEU A 69 7.45 11.95 5.54
CA LEU A 69 6.48 11.69 4.47
C LEU A 69 5.09 11.45 5.07
N ARG A 70 4.98 10.62 6.13
CA ARG A 70 3.72 10.41 6.86
C ARG A 70 3.10 11.71 7.35
N VAL A 71 3.91 12.59 7.94
CA VAL A 71 3.45 13.88 8.48
C VAL A 71 2.97 14.78 7.35
N GLN A 72 3.73 14.86 6.26
CA GLN A 72 3.44 15.72 5.11
C GLN A 72 2.19 15.24 4.35
N SER A 73 2.05 13.93 4.11
CA SER A 73 0.84 13.35 3.52
C SER A 73 -0.38 13.51 4.42
N GLY A 74 -0.22 13.38 5.75
CA GLY A 74 -1.30 13.61 6.70
C GLY A 74 -1.80 15.06 6.71
N GLN A 75 -0.90 16.04 6.55
CA GLN A 75 -1.27 17.45 6.42
C GLN A 75 -2.05 17.73 5.13
N ASP A 76 -1.60 17.20 4.00
CA ASP A 76 -2.25 17.40 2.69
C ASP A 76 -3.58 16.65 2.55
N MET A 77 -3.74 15.52 3.23
CA MET A 77 -5.01 14.81 3.35
C MET A 77 -6.06 15.65 4.12
N GLY A 78 -5.63 16.48 5.07
CA GLY A 78 -6.50 17.34 5.85
C GLY A 78 -7.49 16.55 6.71
N ALA A 79 -8.79 16.78 6.50
CA ALA A 79 -9.86 16.12 7.27
C ALA A 79 -10.38 14.83 6.61
N LEU A 80 -9.81 14.41 5.48
CA LEU A 80 -10.22 13.16 4.83
C LEU A 80 -9.85 11.96 5.71
N PRO A 81 -10.69 10.92 5.77
CA PRO A 81 -10.37 9.72 6.53
C PRO A 81 -9.21 8.97 5.87
N ALA A 82 -8.16 8.64 6.62
CA ALA A 82 -7.14 7.72 6.13
C ALA A 82 -7.68 6.28 6.21
N PRO A 83 -7.56 5.48 5.14
CA PRO A 83 -7.76 4.03 5.27
C PRO A 83 -6.73 3.46 6.25
N GLY A 84 -7.05 2.33 6.88
CA GLY A 84 -6.03 1.56 7.60
C GLY A 84 -4.93 1.07 6.66
N PHE A 85 -3.79 0.65 7.21
CA PHE A 85 -2.69 0.09 6.39
C PHE A 85 -3.18 -1.08 5.53
N TRP A 86 -3.84 -2.07 6.14
CA TRP A 86 -4.35 -3.23 5.43
C TRP A 86 -5.52 -2.89 4.48
N ASP A 87 -6.33 -1.87 4.78
CA ASP A 87 -7.33 -1.38 3.84
C ASP A 87 -6.67 -0.81 2.57
N ALA A 88 -5.59 -0.03 2.75
CA ALA A 88 -4.83 0.52 1.63
C ALA A 88 -4.18 -0.60 0.80
N VAL A 89 -3.63 -1.63 1.45
CA VAL A 89 -3.11 -2.83 0.79
C VAL A 89 -4.19 -3.54 -0.03
N CYS A 90 -5.34 -3.84 0.59
CA CYS A 90 -6.47 -4.46 -0.10
C CYS A 90 -6.90 -3.61 -1.29
N GLY A 91 -7.00 -2.29 -1.12
CA GLY A 91 -7.33 -1.38 -2.20
C GLY A 91 -6.30 -1.33 -3.31
N LEU A 92 -5.01 -1.47 -3.01
CA LEU A 92 -3.96 -1.59 -4.02
C LEU A 92 -4.04 -2.91 -4.78
N VAL A 93 -4.40 -4.03 -4.13
CA VAL A 93 -4.66 -5.30 -4.82
C VAL A 93 -5.86 -5.18 -5.76
N GLY A 94 -6.99 -4.66 -5.27
CA GLY A 94 -8.20 -4.45 -6.07
C GLY A 94 -7.95 -3.49 -7.25
N ARG A 95 -7.22 -2.40 -7.01
CA ARG A 95 -6.82 -1.45 -8.06
C ARG A 95 -5.88 -2.08 -9.09
N SER A 96 -4.95 -2.91 -8.65
CA SER A 96 -4.02 -3.61 -9.55
C SER A 96 -4.74 -4.58 -10.48
N TRP A 97 -5.75 -5.29 -9.97
CA TRP A 97 -6.65 -6.08 -10.81
C TRP A 97 -7.42 -5.20 -11.81
N ARG A 98 -8.02 -4.10 -11.34
CA ARG A 98 -8.79 -3.18 -12.22
C ARG A 98 -7.92 -2.57 -13.34
N LEU A 99 -6.64 -2.32 -13.06
CA LEU A 99 -5.67 -1.81 -14.01
C LEU A 99 -5.06 -2.90 -14.91
N GLY A 100 -5.39 -4.17 -14.69
CA GLY A 100 -4.89 -5.30 -15.48
C GLY A 100 -3.45 -5.71 -15.17
N ILE A 101 -2.90 -5.30 -14.02
CA ILE A 101 -1.57 -5.71 -13.53
C ILE A 101 -1.62 -7.14 -13.00
N LEU A 102 -2.68 -7.45 -12.23
CA LEU A 102 -2.96 -8.78 -11.73
C LEU A 102 -4.15 -9.37 -12.48
N ASP A 103 -4.08 -10.67 -12.81
CA ASP A 103 -5.27 -11.39 -13.22
C ASP A 103 -6.20 -11.63 -12.02
N GLU A 104 -7.46 -11.97 -12.31
CA GLU A 104 -8.49 -12.17 -11.29
C GLU A 104 -8.10 -13.24 -10.26
N PHE A 105 -7.42 -14.31 -10.70
CA PHE A 105 -7.02 -15.39 -9.82
C PHE A 105 -5.94 -14.93 -8.84
N THR A 106 -4.85 -14.35 -9.33
CA THR A 106 -3.76 -13.85 -8.47
C THR A 106 -4.23 -12.76 -7.52
N ALA A 107 -5.05 -11.82 -8.00
CA ALA A 107 -5.57 -10.75 -7.15
C ALA A 107 -6.48 -11.30 -6.04
N THR A 108 -7.34 -12.26 -6.37
CA THR A 108 -8.25 -12.89 -5.42
C THR A 108 -7.50 -13.66 -4.33
N VAL A 109 -6.47 -14.44 -4.71
CA VAL A 109 -5.64 -15.19 -3.76
C VAL A 109 -4.89 -14.24 -2.81
N ARG A 110 -4.31 -13.17 -3.35
CA ARG A 110 -3.64 -12.13 -2.54
C ARG A 110 -4.61 -11.45 -1.59
N LEU A 111 -5.81 -11.12 -2.07
CA LEU A 111 -6.81 -10.41 -1.30
C LEU A 111 -7.40 -11.25 -0.17
N ASP A 112 -7.70 -12.52 -0.41
CA ASP A 112 -8.35 -13.43 0.55
C ASP A 112 -7.67 -13.44 1.92
N ARG A 113 -6.36 -13.66 1.91
CA ARG A 113 -5.59 -13.79 3.15
C ARG A 113 -5.54 -12.48 3.93
N VAL A 114 -5.29 -11.37 3.24
CA VAL A 114 -5.27 -10.07 3.89
C VAL A 114 -6.67 -9.74 4.41
N TRP A 115 -7.70 -9.94 3.60
CA TRP A 115 -9.07 -9.56 3.90
C TRP A 115 -9.66 -10.33 5.09
N TRP A 116 -9.50 -11.65 5.13
CA TRP A 116 -10.15 -12.48 6.15
C TRP A 116 -9.30 -12.76 7.39
N HIS A 117 -7.98 -12.63 7.29
CA HIS A 117 -7.09 -13.07 8.38
C HIS A 117 -6.22 -11.96 8.96
N ILE A 118 -6.01 -10.85 8.25
CA ILE A 118 -5.03 -9.83 8.67
C ILE A 118 -5.70 -8.47 8.91
N ARG A 119 -6.60 -8.05 8.03
CA ARG A 119 -7.16 -6.70 7.95
C ARG A 119 -7.73 -6.18 9.27
N ASP A 120 -8.55 -7.00 9.92
CA ASP A 120 -9.26 -6.64 11.17
C ASP A 120 -8.57 -7.21 12.42
N HIS A 121 -7.38 -7.81 12.27
CA HIS A 121 -6.67 -8.43 13.39
C HIS A 121 -5.79 -7.41 14.10
N GLU A 122 -5.98 -7.26 15.42
CA GLU A 122 -5.06 -6.53 16.27
C GLU A 122 -4.01 -7.50 16.83
N PRO A 123 -2.72 -7.39 16.44
CA PRO A 123 -1.68 -8.28 16.94
C PRO A 123 -1.50 -8.11 18.46
N GLN A 124 -1.35 -9.22 19.17
CA GLN A 124 -1.18 -9.22 20.63
C GLN A 124 0.22 -8.75 21.03
N ASP A 125 1.22 -8.99 20.18
CA ASP A 125 2.59 -8.54 20.38
C ASP A 125 3.36 -8.32 19.05
N ARG A 126 4.59 -7.83 19.17
CA ARG A 126 5.46 -7.54 18.00
C ARG A 126 5.89 -8.79 17.25
N ALA A 127 5.97 -9.95 17.90
CA ALA A 127 6.36 -11.19 17.23
C ALA A 127 5.22 -11.68 16.33
N GLU A 128 3.98 -11.59 16.80
CA GLU A 128 2.79 -11.85 16.01
C GLU A 128 2.67 -10.88 14.83
N GLU A 129 2.89 -9.58 15.05
CA GLU A 129 2.94 -8.58 13.98
C GLU A 129 3.95 -8.96 12.88
N LEU A 130 5.19 -9.32 13.26
CA LEU A 130 6.24 -9.76 12.32
C LEU A 130 5.88 -11.04 11.56
N ILE A 131 5.20 -11.99 12.21
CA ILE A 131 4.74 -13.23 11.57
C ILE A 131 3.67 -12.92 10.52
N TRP A 132 2.72 -12.04 10.83
CA TRP A 132 1.66 -11.66 9.89
C TRP A 132 2.19 -10.81 8.73
N GLU A 133 3.12 -9.89 8.98
CA GLU A 133 3.85 -9.16 7.95
C GLU A 133 4.57 -10.16 7.02
N GLY A 134 5.29 -11.14 7.58
CA GLY A 134 5.93 -12.21 6.79
C GLY A 134 4.95 -13.10 6.02
N MET A 135 3.78 -13.41 6.59
CA MET A 135 2.73 -14.20 5.94
C MET A 135 2.03 -13.47 4.79
N ALA A 136 1.93 -12.14 4.86
CA ALA A 136 1.46 -11.31 3.76
C ALA A 136 2.48 -11.27 2.61
N CYS A 137 3.78 -11.27 2.92
CA CYS A 137 4.86 -11.08 1.96
C CYS A 137 5.39 -12.36 1.29
N PHE A 138 5.34 -13.56 1.91
CA PHE A 138 6.22 -14.67 1.47
C PHE A 138 5.61 -15.97 0.92
N GLU A 139 4.37 -16.38 1.17
CA GLU A 139 3.88 -17.67 0.63
C GLU A 139 2.37 -17.70 0.42
N LEU A 140 1.92 -17.46 -0.83
CA LEU A 140 0.50 -17.38 -1.20
C LEU A 140 -0.01 -18.56 -2.04
N ASP A 141 0.85 -19.44 -2.54
CA ASP A 141 0.44 -20.49 -3.50
C ASP A 141 -0.19 -21.76 -2.86
N HIS A 142 -0.14 -21.92 -1.53
CA HIS A 142 -0.40 -23.23 -0.90
C HIS A 142 -1.74 -23.38 -0.16
N PHE A 143 -2.59 -22.34 -0.07
CA PHE A 143 -3.83 -22.38 0.74
C PHE A 143 -5.04 -21.71 0.06
N VAL A 144 -5.22 -21.91 -1.26
CA VAL A 144 -6.39 -21.38 -1.96
C VAL A 144 -7.59 -22.29 -1.70
N ASP A 145 -8.58 -21.81 -0.95
CA ASP A 145 -9.89 -22.46 -0.84
C ASP A 145 -10.58 -22.39 -2.22
N MET A 146 -10.93 -23.53 -2.80
CA MET A 146 -11.35 -23.61 -4.21
C MET A 146 -12.75 -23.03 -4.49
N ASP A 147 -13.49 -22.56 -3.48
CA ASP A 147 -14.88 -22.09 -3.61
C ASP A 147 -15.01 -20.57 -3.88
N MET A 148 -13.93 -19.94 -4.31
CA MET A 148 -13.78 -18.47 -4.40
C MET A 148 -14.48 -17.82 -5.61
N THR A 149 -14.85 -18.60 -6.63
CA THR A 149 -15.16 -18.07 -7.98
C THR A 149 -16.42 -17.20 -8.09
N ASN A 150 -17.40 -17.33 -7.19
CA ASN A 150 -18.63 -16.50 -7.25
C ASN A 150 -18.59 -15.25 -6.36
N ARG A 151 -17.65 -15.16 -5.40
CA ARG A 151 -17.52 -14.02 -4.48
C ARG A 151 -16.27 -13.18 -4.75
N ALA A 152 -15.29 -13.74 -5.45
CA ALA A 152 -14.02 -13.12 -5.82
C ALA A 152 -14.19 -11.75 -6.49
N LEU A 153 -15.01 -11.66 -7.55
CA LEU A 153 -15.20 -10.42 -8.29
C LEU A 153 -15.80 -9.30 -7.42
N ALA A 154 -16.82 -9.63 -6.63
CA ALA A 154 -17.45 -8.65 -5.74
C ALA A 154 -16.46 -8.14 -4.68
N LEU A 155 -15.64 -9.04 -4.13
CA LEU A 155 -14.60 -8.71 -3.17
C LEU A 155 -13.52 -7.82 -3.78
N LEU A 156 -13.07 -8.10 -5.01
CA LEU A 156 -12.08 -7.27 -5.72
C LEU A 156 -12.63 -5.87 -6.01
N VAL A 157 -13.90 -5.77 -6.40
CA VAL A 157 -14.58 -4.48 -6.61
C VAL A 157 -14.73 -3.72 -5.28
N GLU A 158 -15.05 -4.40 -4.19
CA GLU A 158 -15.13 -3.80 -2.86
C GLU A 158 -13.76 -3.29 -2.39
N ALA A 159 -12.72 -4.10 -2.59
CA ALA A 159 -11.36 -3.73 -2.25
C ALA A 159 -10.89 -2.50 -3.05
N ASP A 160 -11.11 -2.44 -4.36
CA ASP A 160 -10.77 -1.29 -5.21
C ASP A 160 -11.36 0.05 -4.71
N GLN A 161 -12.49 0.00 -3.99
CA GLN A 161 -13.17 1.16 -3.42
C GLN A 161 -12.58 1.63 -2.08
N LEU A 162 -11.70 0.84 -1.44
CA LEU A 162 -11.04 1.21 -0.19
C LEU A 162 -10.03 2.35 -0.37
N ILE A 163 -9.58 2.60 -1.61
CA ILE A 163 -8.72 3.73 -1.93
C ILE A 163 -9.41 4.68 -2.92
N PRO A 164 -9.13 6.00 -2.86
CA PRO A 164 -9.80 6.97 -3.72
C PRO A 164 -9.53 6.74 -5.21
N ASP A 165 -10.53 7.06 -6.04
CA ASP A 165 -10.36 7.08 -7.48
C ASP A 165 -9.26 8.07 -7.90
N ASN A 166 -8.40 7.64 -8.82
CA ASN A 166 -7.23 8.40 -9.30
C ASN A 166 -6.17 8.73 -8.24
N ALA A 167 -6.17 8.07 -7.08
CA ALA A 167 -5.10 8.21 -6.07
C ALA A 167 -3.77 7.63 -6.54
N VAL A 168 -3.82 6.57 -7.36
CA VAL A 168 -2.68 5.77 -7.80
C VAL A 168 -2.85 5.38 -9.26
N ASP A 169 -1.74 5.06 -9.92
CA ASP A 169 -1.67 4.58 -11.30
C ASP A 169 -0.96 3.22 -11.38
N THR A 170 -0.76 2.75 -12.61
CA THR A 170 -0.10 1.47 -12.89
C THR A 170 1.30 1.39 -12.26
N ALA A 171 2.12 2.42 -12.44
CA ALA A 171 3.51 2.42 -11.96
C ALA A 171 3.58 2.37 -10.43
N PHE A 172 2.69 3.10 -9.73
CA PHE A 172 2.59 3.02 -8.28
C PHE A 172 2.18 1.62 -7.82
N CYS A 173 1.13 1.05 -8.42
CA CYS A 173 0.64 -0.28 -8.08
C CYS A 173 1.69 -1.37 -8.32
N GLU A 174 2.37 -1.37 -9.48
CA GLU A 174 3.47 -2.29 -9.79
C GLU A 174 4.59 -2.17 -8.75
N THR A 175 5.02 -0.94 -8.44
CA THR A 175 6.11 -0.74 -7.47
C THR A 175 5.73 -1.26 -6.09
N VAL A 176 4.50 -1.01 -5.61
CA VAL A 176 4.05 -1.57 -4.32
C VAL A 176 3.98 -3.09 -4.39
N LEU A 177 3.44 -3.67 -5.48
CA LEU A 177 3.33 -5.13 -5.60
C LEU A 177 4.71 -5.79 -5.59
N GLU A 178 5.66 -5.33 -6.42
CA GLU A 178 7.03 -5.87 -6.45
C GLU A 178 7.77 -5.78 -5.11
N THR A 179 7.38 -4.79 -4.32
CA THR A 179 7.98 -4.45 -3.03
C THR A 179 7.33 -5.21 -1.87
N PHE A 180 6.03 -5.45 -1.93
CA PHE A 180 5.22 -5.81 -0.77
C PHE A 180 4.50 -7.16 -0.89
N LEU A 181 4.17 -7.62 -2.11
CA LEU A 181 3.23 -8.73 -2.38
C LEU A 181 3.75 -9.77 -3.38
#